data_AF-A0A7C5JGW3-F1
#
_entry.id   AF-A0A7C5JGW3-F1
#
_cell.length_a   1.000
_cell.length_b   1.000
_cell.length_c   1.000
_cell.angle_alpha   90.00
_cell.angle_beta   90.00
_cell.angle_gamma   90.00
#
_symmetry.space_group_name_H-M   'P 1'
#
loop_
_entity.id
_entity.type
_entity.pdbx_description
1 polymer ?
#
loop_
_entity_poly.entity_id
_entity_poly.type
_entity_poly.pdbx_seq_one_letter_code
_entity_poly.pdbx_strand_id
1 'polypeptide(L)' 'MQAVYYTSVDELTIGFLEMLKKQFSNAKVDIVIRQNDETDYLNSSRKNRELLEQAIREVEQSKVITKTMDELNL' A
#
# COMPACT_ATOMS: atom_id res chain seq x y z
N MET A 1 13.20 -20.18 -8.75
CA MET A 1 11.94 -19.62 -9.28
C MET A 1 11.23 -18.95 -8.12
N GLN A 2 10.83 -17.70 -8.25
CA GLN A 2 10.20 -16.92 -7.17
C GLN A 2 8.78 -16.56 -7.60
N ALA A 3 7.80 -16.87 -6.75
CA ALA A 3 6.42 -16.42 -6.90
C ALA A 3 6.08 -15.52 -5.72
N VAL A 4 5.49 -14.35 -6.00
CA VAL A 4 5.06 -13.39 -4.98
C VAL A 4 3.55 -13.24 -5.10
N TYR A 5 2.85 -13.48 -4.00
CA TYR A 5 1.39 -13.33 -3.90
C TYR A 5 1.09 -12.13 -3.02
N TYR A 6 0.32 -11.17 -3.53
CA TYR A 6 -0.21 -10.05 -2.75
C TYR A 6 -1.62 -10.40 -2.34
N THR A 7 -1.83 -10.64 -1.04
CA THR A 7 -3.10 -11.13 -0.51
C THR A 7 -3.28 -10.65 0.93
N SER A 8 -4.52 -10.57 1.38
CA SER A 8 -4.88 -10.27 2.76
C SER A 8 -4.75 -11.50 3.65
N VAL A 9 -4.73 -11.30 4.98
CA VAL A 9 -4.65 -12.41 5.94
C VAL A 9 -5.85 -13.35 5.82
N ASP A 10 -7.03 -12.81 5.54
CA ASP A 10 -8.29 -13.59 5.44
C ASP A 10 -8.30 -14.53 4.23
N GLU A 11 -7.51 -14.22 3.21
CA GLU A 11 -7.37 -15.02 2.00
C GLU A 11 -6.34 -16.15 2.13
N LEU A 12 -5.56 -16.18 3.22
CA LEU A 12 -4.62 -17.26 3.55
C LEU A 12 -5.36 -18.51 4.08
N THR A 13 -6.32 -18.99 3.29
CA THR A 13 -7.15 -20.14 3.60
C THR A 13 -6.36 -21.46 3.50
N ILE A 14 -6.93 -22.53 4.07
CA ILE A 14 -6.36 -23.88 3.96
C ILE A 14 -6.21 -24.28 2.47
N GLY A 15 -7.19 -23.97 1.63
CA GLY A 15 -7.14 -24.27 0.19
C GLY A 15 -5.97 -23.57 -0.52
N PHE A 16 -5.69 -22.31 -0.16
CA PHE A 16 -4.53 -21.59 -0.67
C PHE A 16 -3.21 -22.28 -0.28
N LEU A 17 -3.07 -22.67 1.00
CA LEU A 17 -1.88 -23.37 1.48
C LEU A 17 -1.69 -24.74 0.82
N GLU A 18 -2.77 -25.48 0.57
CA GLU A 18 -2.71 -26.76 -0.15
C GLU A 18 -2.27 -26.59 -1.60
N MET A 19 -2.77 -25.57 -2.29
CA MET A 19 -2.33 -25.22 -3.64
C MET A 19 -0.84 -24.89 -3.65
N LEU A 20 -0.37 -24.08 -2.70
CA LEU A 20 1.03 -23.66 -2.61
C LEU A 20 1.95 -24.87 -2.38
N LYS A 21 1.55 -25.82 -1.52
CA LYS A 21 2.27 -27.08 -1.30
C LYS A 21 2.32 -27.98 -2.53
N LYS A 22 1.23 -28.05 -3.32
CA LYS A 22 1.19 -28.81 -4.57
C LYS A 22 2.11 -28.22 -5.63
N GLN A 23 2.13 -26.89 -5.74
CA GLN A 23 2.92 -26.18 -6.74
C GLN A 23 4.42 -26.16 -6.43
N PHE A 24 4.79 -26.15 -5.14
CA PHE A 24 6.17 -26.01 -4.69
C PHE A 24 6.60 -27.12 -3.70
N SER A 25 6.38 -28.38 -4.08
CA SER A 25 6.53 -29.57 -3.22
C SER A 25 7.88 -29.74 -2.50
N ASN A 26 8.96 -29.15 -3.01
CA ASN A 26 10.32 -29.22 -2.43
C ASN A 26 10.94 -27.85 -2.12
N ALA A 27 10.14 -26.77 -2.12
CA ALA A 27 10.64 -25.42 -1.86
C ALA A 27 10.60 -25.06 -0.37
N LYS A 28 11.52 -24.18 0.05
CA LYS A 28 11.38 -23.43 1.31
C LYS A 28 10.50 -22.21 1.06
N VAL A 29 9.65 -21.87 2.02
CA VAL A 29 8.69 -20.77 1.92
C VAL A 29 9.06 -19.70 2.94
N ASP A 30 9.21 -18.47 2.47
CA ASP A 30 9.33 -17.28 3.31
C ASP A 30 7.97 -16.56 3.32
N ILE A 31 7.41 -16.31 4.52
CA ILE A 31 6.16 -15.56 4.69
C ILE A 31 6.50 -14.23 5.33
N VAL A 32 6.24 -13.12 4.62
CA VAL A 32 6.44 -11.76 5.12
C VAL A 32 5.09 -11.11 5.36
N ILE A 33 4.76 -10.84 6.63
CA ILE A 33 3.56 -10.11 7.01
C ILE A 33 3.94 -8.64 7.16
N ARG A 34 3.31 -7.78 6.36
CA ARG A 34 3.38 -6.32 6.53
C ARG A 34 2.02 -5.87 7.01
N GLN A 35 1.97 -5.27 8.20
CA GLN A 35 0.83 -4.45 8.53
C GLN A 35 0.99 -3.17 7.70
N ASN A 36 0.04 -2.88 6.82
CA ASN A 36 0.03 -1.60 6.12
C ASN A 36 -0.16 -0.52 7.19
N ASP A 37 0.95 0.04 7.65
CA ASP A 37 0.92 1.36 8.25
C ASP A 37 0.85 2.32 7.06
N GLU A 38 -0.34 2.83 6.73
CA GLU A 38 -0.54 3.80 5.63
C GLU A 38 0.41 5.02 5.77
N THR A 39 0.92 5.25 6.98
CA THR A 39 1.94 6.22 7.33
C THR A 39 3.33 5.92 6.72
N ASP A 40 3.69 4.66 6.49
CA ASP A 40 4.97 4.28 5.88
C ASP A 40 4.99 4.60 4.38
N TYR A 41 3.85 4.50 3.68
CA TYR A 41 3.77 4.87 2.27
C TYR A 41 3.96 6.38 2.07
N LEU A 42 3.31 7.21 2.90
CA LEU A 42 3.49 8.66 2.91
C LEU A 42 4.94 9.06 3.22
N ASN A 43 5.62 8.32 4.10
CA ASN A 43 7.00 8.57 4.50
C ASN A 43 8.07 7.90 3.61
N SER A 44 7.68 6.96 2.73
CA SER A 44 8.61 6.15 1.93
C SER A 44 9.41 6.94 0.89
N SER A 45 8.88 8.08 0.44
CA SER A 45 9.56 8.98 -0.48
C SER A 45 9.78 10.33 0.18
N ARG A 46 11.04 10.71 0.37
CA ARG A 46 11.44 12.03 0.88
C ARG A 46 10.70 13.16 0.14
N LYS A 47 10.50 13.00 -1.17
CA LYS A 47 9.77 13.95 -2.01
C LYS A 47 8.27 14.01 -1.70
N ASN A 48 7.62 12.87 -1.41
CA ASN A 48 6.20 12.86 -1.02
C ASN A 48 6.00 13.49 0.35
N ARG A 49 6.92 13.24 1.29
CA ARG A 49 6.91 13.89 2.61
C ARG A 49 7.05 15.41 2.48
N GLU A 50 7.99 15.88 1.67
CA GLU A 50 8.20 17.32 1.41
C GLU A 50 6.95 17.98 0.79
N LEU A 51 6.29 17.31 -0.16
CA LEU A 51 5.04 17.78 -0.77
C LEU A 51 3.88 17.80 0.23
N LEU A 52 3.74 16.78 1.07
CA LEU A 52 2.70 16.69 2.09
C LEU A 52 2.87 17.80 3.13
N GLU A 53 4.09 18.00 3.64
CA GLU A 53 4.40 19.09 4.57
C GLU A 53 4.14 20.47 3.96
N GLN A 54 4.43 20.65 2.66
CA GLN A 54 4.14 21.89 1.95
C GLN A 54 2.62 22.12 1.85
N ALA A 55 1.84 21.10 1.48
CA ALA A 55 0.40 21.21 1.37
C ALA A 55 -0.25 21.54 2.74
N ILE A 56 0.24 20.94 3.83
CA ILE A 56 -0.24 21.27 5.19
C ILE A 56 0.01 22.76 5.50
N ARG A 57 1.22 23.27 5.24
CA ARG A 57 1.56 24.69 5.45
C ARG A 57 0.70 25.62 4.58
N GLU A 58 0.39 25.22 3.36
CA GLU A 58 -0.48 26.01 2.46
C GLU A 58 -1.92 26.06 2.99
N VAL A 59 -2.44 24.97 3.55
CA VAL A 59 -3.76 24.96 4.21
C VAL A 59 -3.77 25.82 5.46
N GLU A 60 -2.76 25.72 6.33
CA GLU A 60 -2.64 26.56 7.54
C GLU A 60 -2.54 28.06 7.22
N GLN A 61 -1.94 28.40 6.07
CA GLN A 61 -1.83 29.77 5.56
C GLN A 61 -3.02 30.22 4.70
N SER A 62 -4.07 29.41 4.60
CA SER A 62 -5.24 29.65 3.72
C SER A 62 -4.88 29.87 2.24
N LYS A 63 -3.75 29.34 1.77
CA LYS A 63 -3.34 29.29 0.36
C LYS A 63 -3.96 28.08 -0.33
N VAL A 64 -5.28 28.03 -0.33
CA VAL A 64 -6.06 26.91 -0.88
C VAL A 64 -6.78 27.31 -2.16
N ILE A 65 -7.06 26.32 -3.01
CA ILE A 65 -7.93 26.48 -4.18
C ILE A 65 -9.24 25.76 -3.86
N THR A 66 -10.35 26.48 -3.84
CA THR A 66 -11.68 25.88 -3.71
C THR A 66 -12.16 25.46 -5.09
N LYS A 67 -12.49 24.18 -5.25
CA LYS A 67 -13.05 23.62 -6.48
C LYS A 67 -14.30 22.80 -6.17
N THR A 68 -15.28 22.82 -7.08
CA THR A 68 -16.42 21.89 -7.02
C THR A 68 -16.04 20.55 -7.64
N MET A 69 -16.80 19.49 -7.34
CA MET A 69 -16.53 18.17 -7.92
C MET A 69 -16.68 18.15 -9.44
N ASP A 70 -17.61 18.94 -9.99
CA ASP A 70 -17.80 19.10 -11.44
C ASP A 70 -16.57 19.70 -12.14
N GLU A 71 -15.79 20.54 -11.44
CA GLU A 71 -14.57 21.16 -11.99
C GLU A 71 -13.35 20.23 -11.97
N LEU A 72 -13.45 19.10 -11.26
CA LEU A 72 -12.35 18.14 -11.10
C LEU A 72 -12.39 17.00 -12.12
N ASN A 73 -13.44 16.87 -12.93
CA ASN A 73 -13.63 15.77 -13.90
C ASN A 73 -13.35 14.38 -13.28
N LEU A 74 -13.75 14.20 -12.02
CA LEU A 74 -13.61 12.96 -11.25
C LEU A 74 -14.88 12.10 -11.35
#